data_AF-A0A2D8A9R6-F1
#
_entry.id   AF-A0A2D8A9R6-F1
#
_cell.length_a   1.000
_cell.length_b   1.000
_cell.length_c   1.000
_cell.angle_alpha   90.00
_cell.angle_beta   90.00
_cell.angle_gamma   90.00
#
_symmetry.space_group_name_H-M   'P 1'
#
loop_
_entity.id
_entity.type
_entity.pdbx_description
1 polymer ?
#
loop_
_entity_poly.entity_id
_entity_poly.type
_entity_poly.pdbx_seq_one_letter_code
_entity_poly.pdbx_strand_id
1 'polypeptide(L)'
;MPLPAPYLRLLQAFDALPGVGPQAAGRLTQFILMGNQNGQGNNAHGNDAGSELAQAILAAGETLVMCERCYRYAMQSVCDDCAGHEQGGTLWVVENTEAQLSAENRGWR
;
A
#
# COMPACT_ATOMS: atom_id res chain seq x y z
N MET A 1 4.49 -30.13 17.82
CA MET A 1 5.74 -29.62 17.21
C MET A 1 5.57 -28.12 17.00
N PRO A 2 6.47 -27.26 17.50
CA PRO A 2 6.36 -25.81 17.27
C PRO A 2 6.59 -25.49 15.79
N LEU A 3 5.93 -24.44 15.29
CA LEU A 3 6.12 -23.97 13.91
C LEU A 3 7.52 -23.36 13.74
N PRO A 4 8.12 -23.44 12.53
CA PRO A 4 9.42 -22.83 12.26
C PRO A 4 9.43 -21.33 12.50
N ALA A 5 10.55 -20.80 13.01
CA ALA A 5 10.68 -19.37 13.34
C ALA A 5 10.35 -18.41 12.17
N PRO A 6 10.77 -18.66 10.91
CA PRO A 6 10.43 -17.77 9.79
C PRO A 6 8.92 -17.68 9.52
N TYR A 7 8.19 -18.79 9.68
CA TYR A 7 6.73 -18.81 9.54
C TYR A 7 6.08 -17.93 10.60
N LEU A 8 6.51 -18.06 11.86
CA LEU A 8 5.97 -17.27 12.98
C LEU A 8 6.24 -15.78 12.79
N ARG A 9 7.42 -15.40 12.27
CA ARG A 9 7.75 -13.99 12.00
C ARG A 9 6.82 -13.40 10.92
N LEU A 10 6.54 -14.14 9.85
CA LEU A 10 5.63 -13.69 8.80
C LEU A 10 4.19 -13.57 9.32
N LEU A 11 3.73 -14.54 10.10
CA LEU A 11 2.40 -14.52 10.72
C LEU A 11 2.24 -13.31 11.64
N GLN A 12 3.22 -13.06 12.52
CA GLN A 12 3.21 -11.92 13.44
C GLN A 12 3.24 -10.58 12.68
N ALA A 13 4.00 -10.49 11.58
CA ALA A 13 4.02 -9.28 10.77
C ALA A 13 2.65 -8.97 10.15
N PHE A 14 1.91 -9.98 9.69
CA PHE A 14 0.55 -9.78 9.19
C PHE A 14 -0.47 -9.48 10.29
N ASP A 15 -0.39 -10.16 11.45
CA ASP A 15 -1.30 -9.96 12.58
C ASP A 15 -1.15 -8.56 13.23
N ALA A 16 -0.01 -7.91 13.04
CA ALA A 16 0.22 -6.55 13.51
C ALA A 16 -0.47 -5.48 12.63
N LEU A 17 -1.00 -5.83 11.45
CA LEU A 17 -1.62 -4.87 10.53
C LEU A 17 -3.06 -4.52 10.97
N PRO A 18 -3.46 -3.25 10.88
CA PRO A 18 -4.83 -2.86 11.21
C PRO A 18 -5.83 -3.59 10.31
N GLY A 19 -6.85 -4.21 10.93
CA GLY A 19 -7.88 -4.97 10.21
C GLY A 19 -7.50 -6.40 9.83
N VAL A 20 -6.29 -6.87 10.17
CA VAL A 20 -5.86 -8.26 9.95
C VAL A 20 -5.80 -8.99 11.30
N GLY A 21 -6.79 -9.84 11.58
CA GLY A 21 -6.79 -10.69 12.78
C GLY A 21 -5.99 -11.99 12.60
N PRO A 22 -5.83 -12.80 13.66
CA PRO A 22 -4.92 -13.95 13.68
C PRO A 22 -5.28 -15.03 12.65
N GLN A 23 -6.57 -15.23 12.41
CA GLN A 23 -7.04 -16.15 11.37
C GLN A 23 -6.71 -15.64 9.95
N ALA A 24 -6.86 -14.34 9.71
CA ALA A 24 -6.53 -13.73 8.43
C ALA A 24 -5.00 -13.72 8.20
N ALA A 25 -4.22 -13.39 9.24
CA ALA A 25 -2.76 -13.44 9.20
C ALA A 25 -2.24 -14.84 8.84
N GLY A 26 -2.81 -15.89 9.42
CA GLY A 26 -2.49 -17.28 9.06
C GLY A 26 -2.78 -17.60 7.59
N ARG A 27 -3.92 -17.16 7.06
CA ARG A 27 -4.29 -17.35 5.63
C ARG A 27 -3.33 -16.61 4.70
N LEU A 28 -2.99 -15.36 5.01
CA LEU A 28 -2.04 -14.56 4.23
C LEU A 28 -0.65 -15.20 4.23
N THR A 29 -0.16 -15.62 5.40
CA THR A 29 1.12 -16.33 5.55
C THR A 29 1.17 -17.57 4.65
N GLN A 30 0.14 -18.41 4.70
CA GLN A 30 0.07 -19.61 3.86
C GLN A 30 -0.01 -19.26 2.37
N PHE A 31 -0.83 -18.28 2.00
CA PHE A 31 -0.97 -17.83 0.61
C PHE A 31 0.36 -17.40 0.00
N ILE A 32 1.11 -16.54 0.70
CA ILE A 32 2.43 -16.07 0.25
C ILE A 32 3.42 -17.23 0.09
N LEU A 33 3.50 -18.13 1.08
CA LEU A 33 4.44 -19.25 1.03
C LEU A 33 4.10 -20.27 -0.07
N MET A 34 2.81 -20.42 -0.42
CA MET A 34 2.38 -21.34 -1.48
C MET A 34 2.87 -20.94 -2.89
N GLY A 35 3.07 -19.66 -3.18
CA GLY A 35 3.58 -19.22 -4.49
C GLY A 35 5.04 -19.59 -4.70
N ASN A 36 5.86 -19.43 -3.66
CA ASN A 36 7.30 -19.68 -3.74
C ASN A 36 7.62 -21.17 -4.01
N GLN A 37 6.88 -22.07 -3.38
CA GLN A 37 7.16 -23.51 -3.44
C GLN A 37 6.81 -24.19 -4.77
N ASN A 38 6.03 -23.55 -5.66
CA ASN A 38 5.63 -24.13 -6.95
C ASN A 38 6.31 -23.48 -8.16
N GLY A 39 7.11 -22.42 -7.97
CA GLY A 39 7.71 -21.65 -9.07
C GLY A 39 6.69 -20.98 -10.01
N GLN A 40 5.41 -20.99 -9.64
CA GLN A 40 4.29 -20.39 -10.34
C GLN A 40 3.76 -19.25 -9.48
N GLY A 41 3.51 -18.10 -10.07
CA GLY A 41 2.93 -17.01 -9.32
C GLY A 41 1.56 -17.36 -8.77
N ASN A 42 1.29 -16.85 -7.58
CA ASN A 42 0.08 -17.11 -6.79
C ASN A 42 -0.90 -15.94 -6.78
N ASN A 43 -0.57 -14.80 -7.41
CA ASN A 43 -1.49 -13.69 -7.57
C ASN A 43 -2.24 -13.71 -8.91
N ALA A 44 -3.20 -12.80 -9.06
CA ALA A 44 -4.05 -12.68 -10.25
C ALA A 44 -3.25 -12.43 -11.55
N HIS A 45 -2.01 -11.95 -11.44
CA HIS A 45 -1.13 -11.63 -12.56
C HIS A 45 -0.11 -12.76 -12.85
N GLY A 46 -0.14 -13.87 -12.11
CA GLY A 46 0.81 -14.97 -12.28
C GLY A 46 2.22 -14.66 -11.76
N ASN A 47 2.37 -13.66 -10.89
CA ASN A 47 3.63 -13.31 -10.21
C ASN A 47 3.70 -13.89 -8.79
N ASP A 48 4.92 -13.95 -8.23
CA ASP A 48 5.11 -14.24 -6.81
C ASP A 48 4.62 -13.05 -5.96
N ALA A 49 3.46 -13.23 -5.33
CA ALA A 49 2.82 -12.22 -4.48
C ALA A 49 3.72 -11.77 -3.32
N GLY A 50 4.59 -12.65 -2.81
CA GLY A 50 5.48 -12.32 -1.71
C GLY A 50 6.51 -11.28 -2.10
N SER A 51 7.19 -11.53 -3.21
CA SER A 51 8.19 -10.61 -3.76
C SER A 51 7.57 -9.28 -4.21
N GLU A 52 6.41 -9.33 -4.88
CA GLU A 52 5.70 -8.12 -5.35
C GLU A 52 5.25 -7.24 -4.17
N LEU A 53 4.67 -7.85 -3.13
CA LEU A 53 4.26 -7.12 -1.93
C LEU A 53 5.46 -6.50 -1.20
N ALA A 54 6.55 -7.25 -1.02
CA ALA A 54 7.75 -6.73 -0.37
C ALA A 54 8.34 -5.54 -1.13
N GLN A 55 8.41 -5.63 -2.46
CA GLN A 55 8.90 -4.55 -3.31
C GLN A 55 7.99 -3.31 -3.25
N ALA A 56 6.68 -3.49 -3.30
CA ALA A 56 5.73 -2.39 -3.20
C ALA A 56 5.83 -1.64 -1.86
N ILE A 57 5.95 -2.37 -0.75
CA ILE A 57 6.12 -1.78 0.59
C ILE A 57 7.40 -0.95 0.66
N LEU A 58 8.53 -1.51 0.21
CA LEU A 58 9.83 -0.82 0.23
C LEU A 58 9.83 0.41 -0.68
N ALA A 59 9.40 0.24 -1.94
CA ALA A 59 9.36 1.34 -2.91
C ALA A 59 8.45 2.47 -2.44
N ALA A 60 7.27 2.16 -1.88
CA ALA A 60 6.38 3.19 -1.33
C ALA A 60 7.02 3.93 -0.16
N GLY A 61 7.65 3.22 0.78
CA GLY A 61 8.31 3.84 1.93
C GLY A 61 9.52 4.72 1.56
N GLU A 62 10.19 4.42 0.45
CA GLU A 62 11.36 5.18 -0.02
C GLU A 62 10.98 6.38 -0.89
N THR A 63 9.87 6.31 -1.63
CA THR A 63 9.55 7.28 -2.69
C THR A 63 8.39 8.22 -2.37
N LEU A 64 7.45 7.80 -1.51
CA LEU A 64 6.30 8.63 -1.19
C LEU A 64 6.67 9.72 -0.18
N VAL A 65 6.39 10.96 -0.55
CA VAL A 65 6.48 12.14 0.32
C VAL A 65 5.12 12.80 0.47
N MET A 66 4.97 13.68 1.46
CA MET A 66 3.79 14.55 1.57
C MET A 66 4.06 15.86 0.85
N CYS A 67 3.14 16.26 -0.02
CA CYS A 67 3.17 17.55 -0.68
C CYS A 67 3.13 18.69 0.35
N GLU A 68 4.06 19.64 0.26
CA GLU A 68 4.19 20.78 1.17
C GLU A 68 2.98 21.75 1.12
N ARG A 69 2.16 21.67 0.05
CA ARG A 69 1.02 22.58 -0.17
C ARG A 69 -0.32 21.98 0.20
N CYS A 70 -0.60 20.74 -0.24
CA CYS A 70 -1.90 20.10 -0.06
C CYS A 70 -1.87 18.86 0.84
N TYR A 71 -0.68 18.46 1.34
CA TYR A 71 -0.49 17.32 2.24
C TYR A 71 -0.99 15.98 1.68
N ARG A 72 -1.06 15.86 0.35
CA ARG A 72 -1.32 14.60 -0.36
C ARG A 72 -0.01 13.85 -0.59
N TYR A 73 -0.10 12.53 -0.73
CA TYR A 73 1.04 11.72 -1.18
C TYR A 73 1.50 12.16 -2.58
N ALA A 74 2.80 12.31 -2.74
CA ALA A 74 3.46 12.76 -3.97
C ALA A 74 4.82 12.07 -4.15
N MET A 75 5.40 12.20 -5.35
CA MET A 75 6.77 11.75 -5.64
C MET A 75 7.80 12.89 -5.54
N GLN A 76 7.34 14.12 -5.29
CA GLN A 76 8.15 15.34 -5.17
C GLN A 76 7.59 16.22 -4.04
N SER A 77 8.36 17.20 -3.56
CA SER A 77 7.94 18.10 -2.47
C SER A 77 6.66 18.88 -2.78
N VAL A 78 6.42 19.19 -4.07
CA VAL A 78 5.16 19.75 -4.56
C VAL A 78 4.60 18.80 -5.61
N CYS A 79 3.33 18.38 -5.44
CA CYS A 79 2.68 17.50 -6.42
C CYS A 79 2.36 18.23 -7.74
N ASP A 80 2.16 17.47 -8.82
CA ASP A 80 1.89 18.00 -10.16
C ASP A 80 0.66 18.92 -10.19
N ASP A 81 -0.40 18.58 -9.46
CA ASP A 81 -1.60 19.43 -9.38
C ASP A 81 -1.30 20.80 -8.78
N CYS A 82 -0.51 20.83 -7.70
CA CYS A 82 -0.13 22.08 -7.06
C CYS A 82 0.82 22.88 -7.94
N ALA A 83 1.76 22.23 -8.61
CA ALA A 83 2.73 22.88 -9.50
C ALA A 83 2.04 23.54 -10.71
N GLY A 84 0.98 22.93 -11.24
CA GLY A 84 0.22 23.44 -12.39
C GLY A 84 -0.83 24.51 -12.07
N HIS A 85 -1.14 24.76 -10.79
CA HIS A 85 -2.19 25.70 -10.40
C HIS A 85 -1.66 27.13 -10.19
N GLU A 86 -2.24 28.08 -10.93
CA GLU A 86 -2.08 29.51 -10.69
C GLU A 86 -2.83 29.95 -9.41
N GLN A 87 -2.38 31.05 -8.80
CA GLN A 87 -2.98 31.58 -7.56
C GLN A 87 -4.44 32.00 -7.80
N GLY A 88 -5.35 31.64 -6.89
CA GLY A 88 -6.76 32.08 -6.91
C GLY A 88 -7.81 31.04 -7.30
N GLY A 89 -7.46 29.75 -7.35
CA GLY A 89 -8.41 28.65 -7.58
C GLY A 89 -9.23 28.24 -6.35
N THR A 90 -10.22 27.35 -6.56
CA THR A 90 -11.03 26.76 -5.48
C THR A 90 -10.24 25.69 -4.74
N LEU A 91 -10.14 25.80 -3.40
CA LEU A 91 -9.50 24.79 -2.56
C LEU A 91 -10.52 23.75 -2.09
N TRP A 92 -10.18 22.47 -2.26
CA TRP A 92 -10.97 21.34 -1.80
C TRP A 92 -10.29 20.71 -0.59
N VAL A 93 -10.96 20.79 0.56
CA VAL A 93 -10.46 20.22 1.82
C VAL A 93 -11.13 18.88 2.05
N VAL A 94 -10.31 17.85 2.25
CA VAL A 94 -10.73 16.48 2.52
C VAL A 94 -10.04 15.98 3.78
N GLU A 95 -10.67 15.04 4.48
CA GLU A 95 -10.16 14.52 5.75
C GLU A 95 -8.96 13.58 5.56
N ASN A 96 -8.97 12.76 4.50
CA ASN A 96 -7.97 11.72 4.26
C ASN A 96 -7.84 11.36 2.77
N THR A 97 -6.91 10.46 2.45
CA THR A 97 -6.66 9.99 1.08
C THR A 97 -7.87 9.26 0.46
N GLU A 98 -8.72 8.60 1.26
CA GLU A 98 -9.91 7.95 0.74
C GLU A 98 -10.97 8.98 0.27
N ALA A 99 -11.19 10.02 1.07
CA ALA A 99 -12.06 11.13 0.71
C ALA A 99 -11.54 11.89 -0.52
N GLN A 100 -10.21 12.02 -0.65
CA GLN A 100 -9.56 12.56 -1.85
C GLN A 100 -9.90 11.71 -3.08
N LEU A 101 -9.62 10.40 -3.05
CA LEU A 101 -9.87 9.50 -4.19
C LEU A 101 -11.35 9.49 -4.58
N SER A 102 -12.25 9.53 -3.60
CA SER A 102 -13.69 9.62 -3.82
C SER A 102 -14.07 10.92 -4.54
N ALA A 103 -13.48 12.05 -4.16
CA ALA A 103 -13.70 13.34 -4.84
C ALA A 103 -13.17 13.31 -6.28
N GLU A 104 -11.98 12.77 -6.50
CA GLU A 104 -11.37 12.63 -7.83
C GLU A 104 -12.21 11.76 -8.76
N ASN A 105 -12.75 10.64 -8.26
CA ASN A 105 -13.65 9.77 -9.01
C ASN A 105 -14.98 10.45 -9.38
N ARG A 106 -15.38 11.50 -8.64
CA ARG A 106 -16.55 12.32 -8.95
C ARG A 106 -16.22 13.48 -9.90
N GLY A 107 -14.98 13.60 -10.36
CA GLY A 107 -14.53 14.60 -11.32
C GLY A 107 -13.96 15.88 -10.71
N TRP A 108 -13.74 15.92 -9.39
CA TRP A 108 -13.07 17.05 -8.74
C TRP A 108 -11.55 16.89 -8.90
N ARG A 109 -10.86 17.89 -9.44
CA ARG A 109 -9.39 17.94 -9.54
C ARG A 109 -8.88 19.30 -9.10
#